data_AF-A0A3R7F8I4-F1
#
_entry.id   AF-A0A3R7F8I4-F1
#
_cell.length_a   1.000
_cell.length_b   1.000
_cell.length_c   1.000
_cell.angle_alpha   90.00
_cell.angle_beta   90.00
_cell.angle_gamma   90.00
#
_symmetry.space_group_name_H-M   'P 1'
#
loop_
_entity.id
_entity.type
_entity.pdbx_description
1 polymer ?
#
loop_
_entity_poly.entity_id
_entity_poly.type
_entity_poly.pdbx_seq_one_letter_code
_entity_poly.pdbx_strand_id
1 'polypeptide(L)' 'MRLITILLAIALCVILAVAKEDYYKILGLDRSASERDIKRAYRTLSKKFHPDKNP' A
#
# COMPACT_ATOMS: atom_id res chain seq x y z
N MET A 1 -6.96 3.13 -34.81
CA MET A 1 -6.39 4.37 -34.23
C MET A 1 -7.18 4.87 -33.02
N ARG A 2 -8.46 5.27 -33.14
CA ARG A 2 -9.27 5.80 -32.01
C ARG A 2 -9.54 4.82 -30.85
N LEU A 3 -9.76 3.53 -31.15
CA LEU A 3 -9.97 2.50 -30.12
C LEU A 3 -8.70 2.24 -29.29
N ILE A 4 -7.55 2.19 -29.95
CA ILE A 4 -6.25 1.96 -29.30
C ILE A 4 -5.89 3.14 -28.39
N THR A 5 -6.15 4.38 -28.82
CA THR A 5 -5.92 5.56 -27.97
C THR A 5 -6.85 5.61 -26.76
N ILE A 6 -8.10 5.15 -26.89
CA ILE A 6 -9.04 5.06 -25.76
C ILE A 6 -8.57 3.99 -24.76
N LEU A 7 -8.16 2.81 -25.25
CA LEU A 7 -7.64 1.73 -24.40
C LEU A 7 -6.35 2.15 -23.68
N LEU A 8 -5.44 2.84 -24.35
CA LEU A 8 -4.22 3.40 -23.74
C LEU A 8 -4.55 4.46 -22.69
N ALA A 9 -5.51 5.35 -22.96
CA ALA A 9 -5.94 6.36 -21.99
C ALA A 9 -6.60 5.73 -20.74
N ILE A 10 -7.45 4.71 -20.92
CA ILE A 10 -8.06 3.97 -19.80
C ILE A 10 -6.98 3.25 -18.99
N ALA A 11 -6.06 2.54 -19.65
CA ALA A 11 -4.96 1.86 -18.98
C ALA A 11 -4.08 2.84 -18.18
N LEU A 12 -3.76 4.00 -18.76
CA LEU A 12 -3.02 5.06 -18.07
C LEU A 12 -3.77 5.60 -16.85
N CYS A 13 -5.08 5.88 -16.97
CA CYS A 13 -5.91 6.31 -15.84
C CYS A 13 -5.97 5.26 -14.71
N VAL A 14 -6.05 3.98 -15.05
CA VAL A 14 -6.04 2.88 -14.06
C VAL A 14 -4.70 2.81 -13.34
N ILE A 15 -3.58 2.93 -14.07
CA ILE A 15 -2.24 2.95 -13.47
C ILE A 15 -2.08 4.13 -12.49
N LEU A 16 -2.59 5.31 -12.85
CA LEU A 16 -2.57 6.48 -11.96
C LEU A 16 -3.42 6.28 -10.69
N ALA A 17 -4.56 5.60 -10.79
CA ALA A 17 -5.44 5.37 -9.64
C ALA A 17 -4.88 4.33 -8.64
N VAL A 18 -4.13 3.34 -9.11
CA VAL A 18 -3.56 2.27 -8.28
C VAL A 18 -2.32 2.74 -7.49
N ALA A 19 -1.69 3.85 -7.88
CA ALA A 19 -0.47 4.36 -7.25
C ALA A 19 -0.65 4.95 -5.84
N LYS A 20 -1.86 4.88 -5.25
CA LYS A 20 -2.11 5.39 -3.91
C LYS A 20 -1.58 4.41 -2.86
N GLU A 21 -0.64 4.86 -2.03
CA GLU A 21 -0.15 4.08 -0.90
C GLU A 21 -1.28 3.81 0.10
N ASP A 22 -1.52 2.52 0.37
CA ASP A 22 -2.51 2.09 1.35
C ASP A 22 -1.80 1.72 2.65
N TYR A 23 -1.82 2.65 3.61
CA TYR A 23 -1.14 2.48 4.90
C TYR A 23 -1.59 1.24 5.67
N TYR A 24 -2.87 0.84 5.53
CA TYR A 24 -3.37 -0.38 6.16
C TYR A 24 -2.74 -1.61 5.51
N LYS A 25 -2.62 -1.63 4.18
CA LYS A 25 -1.90 -2.70 3.47
C LYS A 25 -0.42 -2.75 3.83
N ILE A 26 0.25 -1.60 4.00
CA ILE A 26 1.65 -1.55 4.45
C ILE A 26 1.79 -2.21 5.83
N LEU A 27 0.84 -1.96 6.73
CA LEU A 27 0.80 -2.60 8.05
C LEU A 27 0.25 -4.05 8.03
N GLY A 28 -0.23 -4.54 6.88
CA GLY A 28 -0.86 -5.85 6.75
C GLY A 28 -2.22 -5.95 7.46
N LEU A 29 -2.94 -4.83 7.55
CA LEU A 29 -4.22 -4.71 8.24
C LEU A 29 -5.36 -4.41 7.26
N ASP A 30 -6.59 -4.74 7.68
CA ASP A 30 -7.80 -4.26 7.04
C ASP A 30 -8.09 -2.81 7.46
N ARG A 31 -8.88 -2.08 6.66
CA ARG A 31 -9.33 -0.72 6.97
C ARG A 31 -10.24 -0.67 8.19
N SER A 32 -10.84 -1.79 8.58
CA SER A 32 -11.63 -1.94 9.81
C SER A 32 -10.78 -2.21 11.05
N ALA A 33 -9.44 -2.24 10.96
CA ALA A 33 -8.56 -2.55 12.07
C ALA A 33 -8.68 -1.52 13.21
N SER A 34 -8.65 -1.99 14.45
CA SER A 34 -8.70 -1.10 15.61
C SER A 34 -7.36 -0.42 15.85
N GLU A 35 -7.36 0.67 16.62
CA GLU A 35 -6.13 1.37 17.02
C GLU A 35 -5.13 0.43 17.72
N ARG A 36 -5.65 -0.53 18.50
CA ARG A 36 -4.83 -1.56 19.16
C ARG A 36 -4.12 -2.45 18.15
N ASP A 37 -4.80 -2.83 17.06
CA ASP A 37 -4.24 -3.69 16.00
C ASP A 37 -3.16 -2.95 15.22
N ILE A 38 -3.39 -1.67 14.91
CA ILE A 38 -2.41 -0.77 14.29
C ILE A 38 -1.13 -0.69 15.13
N LYS A 39 -1.26 -0.41 16.44
CA LYS A 39 -0.11 -0.34 17.35
C LYS A 39 0.65 -1.66 17.44
N ARG A 40 -0.07 -2.79 17.43
CA ARG A 40 0.55 -4.13 17.47
C ARG A 40 1.30 -4.45 16.18
N ALA A 41 0.69 -4.19 15.02
CA ALA A 41 1.32 -4.41 13.71
C ALA A 41 2.59 -3.57 13.55
N TYR A 42 2.51 -2.27 13.89
CA TYR A 42 3.66 -1.37 13.86
C TYR A 42 4.82 -1.85 14.73
N ARG A 43 4.57 -2.21 15.99
CA ARG A 43 5.62 -2.71 16.90
C ARG A 43 6.28 -3.98 16.39
N THR A 44 5.53 -4.83 15.69
CA THR A 44 6.04 -6.06 15.11
C THR A 44 6.96 -5.78 13.93
N LEU A 45 6.51 -4.94 13.00
CA LEU A 45 7.29 -4.53 11.82
C LEU A 45 8.55 -3.73 12.21
N SER A 46 8.42 -2.80 13.17
CA SER A 46 9.55 -2.01 13.67
C SER A 46 10.65 -2.87 14.27
N LYS A 47 10.32 -3.95 14.99
CA LYS A 47 11.33 -4.90 15.50
C LYS A 47 11.98 -5.72 14.39
N LYS A 48 11.22 -6.08 13.36
CA LYS A 48 11.70 -6.88 12.22
C LYS A 48 12.65 -6.09 11.33
N PHE A 49 12.32 -4.83 11.07
CA PHE A 49 13.07 -3.94 10.19
C PHE A 49 13.84 -2.86 10.97
N HIS A 50 14.18 -3.15 12.23
CA HIS A 50 14.93 -2.21 13.05
C HIS A 50 16.32 -2.00 12.43
N PRO A 51 16.74 -0.77 12.10
CA PRO A 51 18.02 -0.53 11.43
C PRO A 51 19.20 -1.08 12.25
N ASP A 52 19.17 -0.93 13.58
CA ASP A 52 20.23 -1.47 14.45
C ASP A 52 20.31 -3.00 14.47
N LYS A 53 19.23 -3.71 14.12
CA LYS A 53 19.20 -5.19 14.11
C LYS A 53 19.45 -5.79 12.74
N ASN A 54 19.33 -5.00 11.68
CA ASN A 54 19.54 -5.43 10.31
C ASN A 54 20.29 -4.34 9.53
N PRO A 55 21.61 -4.22 9.76
CA PRO A 55 22.47 -3.20 9.14
C PRO A 55 22.65 -3.41 7.63
#